data_AF-A0A941JBU4-F1
#
_entry.id   AF-A0A941JBU4-F1
#
_cell.length_a   1.000
_cell.length_b   1.000
_cell.length_c   1.000
_cell.angle_alpha   90.00
_cell.angle_beta   90.00
_cell.angle_gamma   90.00
#
_symmetry.space_group_name_H-M   'P 1'
#
loop_
_entity.id
_entity.type
_entity.pdbx_description
1 polymer ?
#
loop_
_entity_poly.entity_id
_entity_poly.type
_entity_poly.pdbx_seq_one_letter_code
_entity_poly.pdbx_strand_id
1 'polypeptide(L)'
;MSYTTKGENAEIEEKINADKFPVVALLNSNGVYSGVKFHGVPGGHELNSFILAIYNLAGPGQALDSAVLNSIKGISKKRTLRSWFHCHVTTVQTLLWVHSA
;
A
#
# COMPACT_ATOMS: atom_id res chain seq x y z
N MET A 1 1.49 -12.73 9.57
CA MET A 1 0.78 -12.80 8.27
C MET A 1 -0.45 -13.65 8.50
N SER A 2 -1.65 -13.13 8.27
CA SER A 2 -2.89 -13.90 8.33
C SER A 2 -3.42 -14.13 6.91
N TYR A 3 -4.07 -15.26 6.69
CA TYR A 3 -4.74 -15.59 5.43
C TYR A 3 -6.21 -15.87 5.74
N THR A 4 -7.11 -15.31 4.95
CA THR A 4 -8.55 -15.55 5.01
C THR A 4 -9.05 -15.79 3.60
N THR A 5 -10.00 -16.70 3.44
CA THR A 5 -10.68 -16.84 2.16
C THR A 5 -11.76 -15.78 2.01
N LYS A 6 -12.19 -15.52 0.77
CA LYS A 6 -13.21 -14.52 0.48
C LYS A 6 -14.51 -14.88 1.19
N GLY A 7 -15.05 -13.95 1.97
CA GLY A 7 -16.30 -14.07 2.72
C GLY A 7 -16.14 -14.61 4.13
N GLU A 8 -14.95 -15.07 4.55
CA GLU A 8 -14.73 -15.55 5.92
C GLU A 8 -14.62 -14.41 6.93
N ASN A 9 -14.09 -13.26 6.52
CA ASN A 9 -13.89 -12.11 7.41
C ASN A 9 -14.39 -10.81 6.73
N ALA A 10 -15.70 -10.63 6.76
CA ALA A 10 -16.36 -9.47 6.15
C ALA A 10 -15.88 -8.14 6.75
N GLU A 11 -15.57 -8.10 8.05
CA GLU A 11 -15.07 -6.89 8.73
C GLU A 11 -13.73 -6.43 8.16
N ILE A 12 -12.79 -7.35 7.94
CA ILE A 12 -11.50 -7.03 7.31
C ILE A 12 -11.70 -6.64 5.85
N GLU A 13 -12.53 -7.35 5.11
CA GLU A 13 -12.81 -7.05 3.70
C GLU A 13 -13.40 -5.65 3.52
N GLU A 14 -14.34 -5.24 4.37
CA GLU A 14 -14.88 -3.89 4.38
C GLU A 14 -13.82 -2.86 4.77
N LYS A 15 -13.04 -3.14 5.82
CA LYS A 15 -11.98 -2.24 6.32
C LYS A 15 -10.90 -1.92 5.28
N ILE A 16 -10.51 -2.91 4.47
CA ILE A 16 -9.52 -2.73 3.39
C ILE A 16 -10.17 -2.36 2.05
N ASN A 17 -11.50 -2.25 2.02
CA ASN A 17 -12.33 -2.08 0.83
C ASN A 17 -11.94 -3.11 -0.26
N ALA A 18 -11.98 -4.40 0.07
CA ALA A 18 -11.57 -5.51 -0.80
C ALA A 18 -12.48 -5.61 -2.03
N ASP A 19 -12.04 -5.01 -3.14
CA ASP A 19 -12.79 -4.88 -4.39
C ASP A 19 -12.37 -5.91 -5.46
N LYS A 20 -11.17 -6.50 -5.33
CA LYS A 20 -10.61 -7.50 -6.25
C LYS A 20 -9.79 -8.51 -5.47
N PHE A 21 -9.71 -9.74 -5.98
CA PHE A 21 -9.01 -10.86 -5.34
C PHE A 21 -8.09 -11.56 -6.35
N PRO A 22 -6.98 -12.20 -5.90
CA PRO A 22 -6.47 -12.18 -4.52
C PRO A 22 -5.95 -10.79 -4.12
N VAL A 23 -5.96 -10.47 -2.83
CA VAL A 23 -5.50 -9.17 -2.31
C VAL A 23 -4.61 -9.37 -1.08
N VAL A 24 -3.51 -8.62 -1.03
CA VAL A 24 -2.65 -8.51 0.14
C VAL A 24 -2.75 -7.08 0.66
N ALA A 25 -3.30 -6.89 1.84
CA ALA A 25 -3.37 -5.60 2.52
C ALA A 25 -2.37 -5.54 3.66
N LEU A 26 -1.78 -4.35 3.87
CA LEU A 26 -0.87 -4.11 4.98
C LEU A 26 -1.64 -3.45 6.13
N LEU A 27 -1.46 -4.00 7.33
CA LEU A 27 -2.06 -3.48 8.56
C LEU A 27 -0.94 -3.17 9.55
N ASN A 28 -1.15 -2.15 10.37
CA ASN A 28 -0.20 -1.84 11.44
C ASN A 28 -0.34 -2.81 12.63
N SER A 29 0.47 -2.63 13.68
CA SER A 29 0.46 -3.48 14.88
C SER A 29 -0.89 -3.54 15.60
N ASN A 30 -1.74 -2.52 15.42
CA ASN A 30 -3.08 -2.44 16.02
C ASN A 30 -4.17 -2.98 15.07
N GLY A 31 -3.78 -3.61 13.96
CA GLY A 31 -4.70 -4.12 12.95
C GLY A 31 -5.44 -3.02 12.18
N VAL A 32 -4.97 -1.77 12.20
CA VAL A 32 -5.54 -0.67 11.41
C VAL A 32 -4.96 -0.74 10.00
N TYR A 33 -5.82 -0.58 8.99
CA TYR A 33 -5.42 -0.61 7.59
C TYR A 33 -4.50 0.56 7.27
N SER A 34 -3.35 0.30 6.66
CA SER A 34 -2.34 1.32 6.34
C SER A 34 -2.68 2.19 5.13
N GLY A 35 -3.73 1.84 4.38
CA GLY A 35 -4.04 2.47 3.08
C GLY A 35 -3.32 1.82 1.89
N VAL A 36 -2.47 0.81 2.12
CA VAL A 36 -1.73 0.10 1.07
C VAL A 36 -2.24 -1.33 0.89
N LYS A 37 -2.66 -1.67 -0.32
CA LYS A 37 -3.01 -3.03 -0.74
C LYS A 37 -2.49 -3.35 -2.14
N PHE A 38 -2.17 -4.61 -2.37
CA PHE A 38 -1.74 -5.17 -3.65
C PHE A 38 -2.79 -6.17 -4.13
N HIS A 39 -3.15 -6.12 -5.40
CA HIS A 39 -4.00 -7.12 -6.03
C HIS A 39 -3.12 -8.11 -6.78
N GLY A 40 -3.24 -9.40 -6.47
CA GLY A 40 -2.27 -10.42 -6.88
C GLY A 40 -1.35 -10.86 -5.74
N VAL A 41 -0.48 -11.83 -6.05
CA VAL A 41 0.61 -12.24 -5.16
C VAL A 41 1.86 -11.44 -5.56
N PRO A 42 2.40 -10.58 -4.69
CA PRO A 42 3.58 -9.79 -5.03
C PRO A 42 4.79 -10.71 -5.20
N GLY A 43 5.34 -10.75 -6.41
CA GLY A 43 6.48 -11.58 -6.80
C GLY A 43 7.26 -10.97 -7.96
N GLY A 44 8.35 -11.62 -8.38
CA GLY A 44 9.17 -11.13 -9.50
C GLY A 44 9.62 -9.68 -9.31
N HIS A 45 9.35 -8.82 -10.31
CA HIS A 45 9.71 -7.39 -10.29
C HIS A 45 8.92 -6.56 -9.26
N GLU A 46 7.76 -7.02 -8.83
CA GLU A 46 6.90 -6.30 -7.89
C GLU A 46 7.31 -6.53 -6.43
N LEU A 47 8.18 -7.52 -6.18
CA LEU A 47 8.70 -7.82 -4.84
C LEU A 47 9.41 -6.60 -4.24
N ASN A 48 10.18 -5.86 -5.03
CA ASN A 48 10.89 -4.67 -4.55
C ASN A 48 9.91 -3.60 -4.06
N SER A 49 8.84 -3.33 -4.81
CA SER A 49 7.79 -2.38 -4.42
C SER A 49 7.05 -2.84 -3.16
N PHE A 50 6.80 -4.15 -3.04
CA PHE A 50 6.18 -4.74 -1.85
C PHE A 50 7.06 -4.58 -0.61
N ILE A 51 8.36 -4.87 -0.71
CA ILE A 51 9.31 -4.69 0.39
C ILE A 51 9.46 -3.20 0.75
N LEU A 52 9.52 -2.30 -0.24
CA LEU A 52 9.56 -0.86 0.00
C LEU A 52 8.29 -0.35 0.71
N ALA A 53 7.11 -0.88 0.36
CA ALA A 53 5.88 -0.53 1.06
C ALA A 53 5.96 -0.93 2.54
N ILE A 54 6.46 -2.13 2.85
CA ILE A 54 6.65 -2.57 4.24
C ILE A 54 7.69 -1.70 4.95
N TYR A 55 8.85 -1.45 4.32
CA TYR A 55 9.91 -0.62 4.91
C TYR A 55 9.41 0.78 5.27
N ASN A 56 8.63 1.40 4.39
CA ASN A 56 8.12 2.74 4.65
C ASN A 56 6.97 2.79 5.66
N LEU A 57 6.25 1.69 5.87
CA LEU A 57 5.18 1.61 6.87
C LEU A 57 5.68 1.19 8.26
N ALA A 58 6.68 0.31 8.32
CA ALA A 58 7.21 -0.23 9.57
C ALA A 58 8.49 0.47 10.06
N GLY A 59 9.22 1.13 9.16
CA GLY A 59 10.48 1.80 9.44
C GLY A 59 10.36 3.34 9.41
N PRO A 60 11.50 4.05 9.46
CA PRO A 60 11.52 5.52 9.42
C PRO A 60 11.03 6.11 8.09
N GLY A 61 10.83 5.27 7.08
CA GLY A 61 10.52 5.70 5.73
C GLY A 61 11.74 6.18 4.95
N GLN A 62 11.52 6.43 3.66
CA GLN A 62 12.45 7.10 2.78
C GLN A 62 12.35 8.61 3.01
N ALA A 63 13.50 9.27 3.10
CA ALA A 63 13.56 10.73 3.22
C ALA A 63 12.93 11.38 1.98
N LEU A 64 11.96 12.27 2.21
CA LEU A 64 11.36 13.10 1.18
C LEU A 64 11.75 14.54 1.42
N ASP A 65 11.98 15.29 0.34
CA ASP A 65 12.22 16.72 0.43
C ASP A 65 11.01 17.43 1.07
N SER A 66 11.30 18.44 1.88
CA SER A 66 10.28 19.18 2.64
C SER A 66 9.22 19.84 1.75
N ALA A 67 9.58 20.33 0.55
CA ALA A 67 8.64 20.91 -0.39
C ALA A 67 7.69 19.85 -0.97
N VAL A 68 8.22 18.66 -1.27
CA VAL A 68 7.42 17.52 -1.72
C VAL A 68 6.47 17.07 -0.62
N LEU A 69 6.96 16.93 0.62
CA LEU A 69 6.14 16.54 1.76
C LEU A 69 5.00 17.55 2.00
N ASN A 70 5.29 18.84 1.96
CA ASN A 70 4.28 19.90 2.11
C ASN A 70 3.24 19.86 0.98
N SER A 71 3.68 19.60 -0.25
CA SER A 71 2.77 19.46 -1.39
C SER A 71 1.83 18.27 -1.21
N ILE A 72 2.33 17.13 -0.72
CA ILE A 72 1.51 15.95 -0.44
C ILE A 72 0.54 16.23 0.72
N LYS A 73 0.99 16.89 1.80
CA LYS A 73 0.15 17.28 2.95
C LYS A 73 -0.95 18.27 2.57
N GLY A 74 -0.73 19.11 1.56
CA GLY A 74 -1.72 20.05 1.03
C GLY A 74 -2.88 19.40 0.26
N ILE A 75 -2.79 18.11 -0.05
CA ILE A 75 -3.85 17.37 -0.76
C ILE A 75 -5.00 17.07 0.23
N SER A 76 -6.03 17.91 0.23
CA SER A 76 -7.17 17.80 1.15
C SER A 76 -8.24 16.78 0.71
N LYS A 77 -8.34 16.51 -0.60
CA LYS A 77 -9.31 15.55 -1.12
C LYS A 77 -8.76 14.13 -1.00
N LYS A 78 -9.53 13.21 -0.40
CA LYS A 78 -9.20 11.77 -0.41
C LYS A 78 -9.06 11.29 -1.85
N ARG A 79 -7.92 10.69 -2.18
CA ARG A 79 -7.64 10.10 -3.50
C ARG A 79 -7.25 8.65 -3.35
N THR A 80 -7.71 7.80 -4.26
CA THR A 80 -7.22 6.44 -4.42
C THR A 80 -6.33 6.41 -5.65
N LEU A 81 -5.05 6.08 -5.46
CA LEU A 81 -4.11 5.90 -6.56
C LEU A 81 -4.01 4.42 -6.88
N ARG A 82 -4.03 4.09 -8.17
CA ARG A 82 -3.90 2.72 -8.66
C ARG A 82 -2.90 2.72 -9.80
N SER A 83 -1.79 2.02 -9.59
CA SER A 83 -0.81 1.75 -10.63
C SER A 83 -0.97 0.29 -11.07
N TRP A 84 -0.81 0.05 -12.37
CA TRP A 84 -0.82 -1.28 -12.95
C TRP A 84 0.60 -1.64 -13.32
N PHE A 85 1.11 -2.72 -12.77
CA PHE A 85 2.39 -3.28 -13.17
C PHE A 85 2.12 -4.41 -14.17
N HIS A 86 2.87 -4.42 -15.27
CA HIS A 86 2.88 -5.52 -16.22
C HIS A 86 4.15 -6.34 -15.96
N CYS A 87 4.04 -7.67 -15.95
CA CYS A 87 5.10 -8.59 -15.50
C CYS A 87 6.38 -8.58 -16.37
N HIS A 88 6.50 -7.72 -17.38
CA HIS A 88 7.71 -7.55 -18.19
C HIS A 88 8.10 -6.08 -18.25
N VAL A 89 9.36 -5.81 -17.90
CA VAL A 89 10.14 -4.55 -18.01
C VAL A 89 10.45 -3.86 -16.67
N THR A 90 11.74 -3.92 -16.35
CA THR A 90 12.52 -3.08 -15.44
C THR A 90 12.37 -1.60 -15.80
N THR A 91 11.79 -0.76 -14.92
CA THR A 91 12.11 0.68 -14.71
C THR A 91 11.35 1.20 -13.47
N VAL A 92 12.03 2.09 -12.74
CA VAL A 92 11.77 2.66 -11.40
C VAL A 92 10.48 3.53 -11.33
N GLN A 93 9.88 3.69 -10.13
CA GLN A 93 9.52 5.00 -9.49
C GLN A 93 8.21 5.05 -8.65
N THR A 94 8.41 5.35 -7.36
CA THR A 94 7.67 6.09 -6.31
C THR A 94 6.14 6.18 -6.30
N LEU A 95 5.51 5.80 -5.16
CA LEU A 95 4.63 6.69 -4.36
C LEU A 95 4.24 6.00 -3.04
N LEU A 96 4.69 6.54 -1.90
CA LEU A 96 4.07 6.26 -0.60
C LEU A 96 3.30 7.47 -0.13
N TRP A 97 2.08 7.21 0.31
CA TRP A 97 1.14 8.21 0.82
C TRP A 97 1.13 8.21 2.35
N VAL A 98 0.78 9.40 2.85
CA VAL A 98 0.96 9.89 4.21
C VAL A 98 -0.12 9.35 5.16
N HIS A 99 0.33 8.79 6.28
CA HIS A 99 -0.30 8.86 7.62
C HIS A 99 0.89 9.10 8.56
N SER A 100 0.96 10.08 9.44
CA SER A 100 -0.08 10.75 10.22
C SER A 100 0.30 12.22 10.45
N ALA A 101 -0.66 12.98 10.97
CA ALA A 101 -0.44 14.27 11.62
C ALA A 101 0.68 14.20 12.67
#